data_AF-A0A967BNB8-F1
#
_entry.id   AF-A0A967BNB8-F1
#
_cell.length_a   1.000
_cell.length_b   1.000
_cell.length_c   1.000
_cell.angle_alpha   90.00
_cell.angle_beta   90.00
_cell.angle_gamma   90.00
#
_symmetry.space_group_name_H-M   'P 1'
#
loop_
_entity.id
_entity.type
_entity.pdbx_description
1 polymer ?
#
loop_
_entity_poly.entity_id
_entity_poly.type
_entity_poly.pdbx_seq_one_letter_code
_entity_poly.pdbx_strand_id
1 'polypeptide(L)' 'MTKRVFNFNPGPSTLPLDVLKKLQRDLLNFENTGMSIMEIS' A
#
# COMPACT_ATOMS: atom_id res chain seq x y z
N MET A 1 18.21 -9.32 -6.39
CA MET A 1 17.98 -9.21 -4.93
C MET A 1 16.85 -8.22 -4.69
N THR A 2 15.81 -8.62 -3.96
CA THR A 2 14.73 -7.72 -3.54
C THR A 2 15.27 -6.68 -2.56
N LYS A 3 15.17 -5.37 -2.85
CA LYS A 3 15.64 -4.26 -1.99
C LYS A 3 14.82 -4.08 -0.68
N ARG A 4 14.04 -5.08 -0.27
CA ARG A 4 13.13 -4.98 0.86
C ARG A 4 13.86 -5.40 2.14
N VAL A 5 13.83 -4.54 3.16
CA VAL A 5 14.43 -4.82 4.46
C VAL A 5 13.54 -5.73 5.30
N PHE A 6 14.16 -6.51 6.20
CA PHE A 6 13.43 -7.21 7.26
C PHE A 6 13.09 -6.21 8.37
N ASN A 7 11.80 -5.89 8.52
CA ASN A 7 11.31 -4.95 9.51
C ASN A 7 10.60 -5.70 10.63
N PHE A 8 11.21 -5.69 11.83
CA PHE A 8 10.69 -6.29 13.07
C PHE A 8 10.21 -5.24 14.08
N ASN A 9 9.88 -4.02 13.63
CA ASN A 9 9.47 -2.95 14.53
C ASN A 9 8.20 -3.31 15.31
N PRO A 10 8.10 -2.93 16.60
CA PRO A 10 6.93 -3.19 17.45
C PRO A 10 5.72 -2.33 17.09
N GLY A 11 5.90 -1.29 16.26
CA GLY A 11 4.84 -0.43 15.77
C GLY A 11 5.34 0.96 15.37
N PRO A 12 4.91 1.53 14.23
CA PRO A 12 4.24 0.85 13.11
C PRO A 12 5.15 -0.23 12.49
N SER A 13 4.53 -1.34 12.07
CA SER A 13 5.20 -2.59 11.67
C SER A 13 5.13 -2.83 10.16
N THR A 14 5.76 -3.92 9.70
CA THR A 14 5.77 -4.26 8.27
C THR A 14 4.36 -4.61 7.78
N LEU A 15 3.97 -4.05 6.63
CA LEU A 15 2.75 -4.42 5.92
C LEU A 15 3.04 -5.51 4.88
N PRO A 16 2.09 -6.38 4.49
CA PRO A 16 2.28 -7.30 3.38
C PRO A 16 2.58 -6.56 2.06
N LEU A 17 3.49 -7.10 1.24
CA LEU A 17 3.91 -6.44 0.00
C LEU A 17 2.76 -6.31 -1.00
N ASP A 18 1.90 -7.33 -1.10
CA ASP A 18 0.80 -7.32 -2.06
C ASP A 18 -0.25 -6.27 -1.72
N VAL A 19 -0.45 -5.97 -0.43
CA VAL A 19 -1.31 -4.87 0.03
C VAL A 19 -0.71 -3.52 -0.37
N LEU A 20 0.59 -3.31 -0.14
CA LEU A 20 1.28 -2.08 -0.56
C LEU A 20 1.21 -1.87 -2.08
N LYS A 21 1.36 -2.94 -2.87
CA LYS A 21 1.22 -2.90 -4.33
C LYS A 21 -0.21 -2.64 -4.80
N LYS A 22 -1.21 -3.14 -4.07
CA LYS A 22 -2.62 -2.81 -4.35
C LYS A 22 -2.86 -1.32 -4.09
N LEU A 23 -2.52 -0.84 -2.89
CA LEU A 23 -2.62 0.57 -2.52
C LEU A 23 -1.91 1.50 -3.51
N GLN A 24 -0.71 1.14 -3.95
CA GLN A 24 0.04 1.93 -4.93
C GLN A 24 -0.71 2.08 -6.26
N ARG A 25 -1.35 1.01 -6.74
CA ARG A 25 -2.13 1.03 -8.00
C ARG A 25 -3.40 1.85 -7.86
N ASP A 26 -4.05 1.72 -6.71
CA ASP A 26 -5.33 2.34 -6.43
C ASP A 26 -5.20 3.80 -5.94
N LEU A 27 -3.97 4.30 -5.81
CA LEU A 27 -3.68 5.60 -5.20
C LEU A 27 -4.33 6.77 -5.94
N LEU A 28 -4.42 6.71 -7.28
CA LEU A 28 -4.98 7.80 -8.09
C LEU A 28 -6.40 7.52 -8.59
N ASN A 29 -6.76 6.25 -8.74
CA ASN A 29 -8.07 5.84 -9.21
C ASN A 29 -8.41 4.48 -8.62
N PHE A 30 -9.14 4.51 -7.51
CA PHE A 30 -9.64 3.30 -6.87
C PHE A 30 -10.78 2.72 -7.70
N GLU A 31 -10.63 1.48 -8.15
CA GLU A 31 -11.69 0.69 -8.80
C GLU A 31 -12.44 1.41 -9.95
N ASN A 32 -11.75 2.29 -10.69
CA ASN A 32 -12.34 3.12 -11.75
C ASN A 32 -13.42 4.11 -11.30
N THR A 33 -13.46 4.45 -10.01
CA THR A 33 -14.37 5.46 -9.47
C THR A 33 -14.02 6.89 -9.90
N GLY A 34 -12.79 7.10 -10.40
CA GLY A 34 -12.25 8.42 -10.69
C GLY A 34 -11.77 9.18 -9.44
N MET A 35 -11.76 8.53 -8.27
CA MET A 35 -11.32 9.09 -7.00
C MET A 35 -10.11 8.31 -6.45
N SER A 36 -9.25 9.00 -5.70
CA SER A 36 -8.15 8.37 -4.98
C SER A 36 -8.69 7.44 -3.89
N ILE A 37 -8.02 6.30 -3.65
CA ILE A 37 -8.34 5.47 -2.48
C ILE A 37 -8.20 6.25 -1.15
N MET A 38 -7.38 7.30 -1.11
CA MET A 38 -7.21 8.15 0.08
C MET A 38 -8.42 9.05 0.35
N GLU A 39 -9.26 9.31 -0.66
CA GLU A 39 -10.47 10.14 -0.52
C GLU A 39 -11.68 9.31 -0.06
N ILE A 40 -11.64 7.99 -0.25
CA ILE A 40 -12.71 7.04 0.11
C ILE A 40 -12.50 6.48 1.53
N SER A 41 -11.27 6.48 2.03
CA SER A 41 -10.85 5.77 3.26
C SER A 41 -11.06 6.54 4.56
#